data_AF-A0A7V9SHR4-F1
#
_entry.id   AF-A0A7V9SHR4-F1
#
_cell.length_a   1.000
_cell.length_b   1.000
_cell.length_c   1.000
_cell.angle_alpha   90.00
_cell.angle_beta   90.00
_cell.angle_gamma   90.00
#
_symmetry.space_group_name_H-M   'P 1'
#
loop_
_entity.id
_entity.type
_entity.pdbx_description
1 polymer ?
#
loop_
_entity_poly.entity_id
_entity_poly.type
_entity_poly.pdbx_seq_one_letter_code
_entity_poly.pdbx_strand_id
1 'polypeptide(L)'
;ASIESRVPFLDHHLVEFAAGLPSRFKLRGFTTKWILREAVRPLLPPEILSRPKMGFPVPFGLWLRGRWGDVARDVLLDSRSRQRGIIDAAAVEGLIAAHQAGRADGADALWSLLNLELWYRTYIDGGGVQTLPGVPAGAADDTHHDAPLQATA
;
A
#
# COMPACT_ATOMS: atom_id res chain seq x y z
N ALA A 1 26.82 0.36 5.13
CA ALA A 1 26.27 0.84 6.41
C ALA A 1 24.92 0.13 6.64
N SER A 2 24.62 -0.32 7.86
CA SER A 2 23.33 -0.90 8.23
C SER A 2 22.55 0.08 9.11
N ILE A 3 21.22 0.02 9.08
CA ILE A 3 20.32 0.84 9.91
C ILE A 3 19.60 -0.09 10.90
N GLU A 4 19.67 0.23 12.19
CA GLU A 4 18.90 -0.45 13.23
C GLU A 4 17.50 0.18 13.34
N SER A 5 16.44 -0.63 13.18
CA SER A 5 15.06 -0.20 13.38
C SER A 5 14.59 -0.52 14.80
N ARG A 6 14.07 0.48 15.51
CA ARG A 6 13.48 0.32 16.85
C ARG A 6 11.98 0.64 16.81
N VAL A 7 11.21 -0.12 17.59
CA VAL A 7 9.74 -0.06 17.64
C VAL A 7 9.26 0.17 19.08
N PRO A 8 9.41 1.38 19.65
CA PRO A 8 9.19 1.62 21.09
C PRO A 8 7.79 1.26 21.60
N PHE A 9 6.76 1.33 20.75
CA PHE A 9 5.40 0.94 21.12
C PHE A 9 5.23 -0.57 21.37
N LEU A 10 6.20 -1.39 20.99
CA LEU A 10 6.23 -2.84 21.23
C LEU A 10 7.10 -3.22 22.43
N ASP A 11 7.51 -2.24 23.26
CA ASP A 11 8.11 -2.56 24.54
C ASP A 11 7.16 -3.38 25.42
N HIS A 12 7.67 -4.46 26.02
CA HIS A 12 6.88 -5.41 26.77
C HIS A 12 6.17 -4.79 27.99
N HIS A 13 6.81 -3.90 28.73
CA HIS A 13 6.16 -3.24 29.87
C HIS A 13 4.99 -2.37 29.41
N LEU A 14 5.16 -1.64 28.29
CA LEU A 14 4.08 -0.84 27.72
C LEU A 14 2.92 -1.71 27.21
N VAL A 15 3.23 -2.82 26.54
CA VAL A 15 2.24 -3.75 26.00
C VAL A 15 1.46 -4.43 27.14
N GLU A 16 2.13 -4.92 28.17
CA GLU A 16 1.51 -5.54 29.34
C GLU A 16 0.60 -4.57 30.08
N PHE A 17 1.07 -3.33 30.32
CA PHE A 17 0.25 -2.27 30.89
C PHE A 17 -0.98 -2.00 30.03
N ALA A 18 -0.80 -1.80 28.73
CA ALA A 18 -1.89 -1.53 27.81
C ALA A 18 -2.89 -2.69 27.72
N ALA A 19 -2.41 -3.95 27.78
CA ALA A 19 -3.26 -5.13 27.77
C ALA A 19 -4.18 -5.19 28.99
N GLY A 20 -3.67 -4.86 30.19
CA GLY A 20 -4.42 -4.82 31.44
C GLY A 20 -5.43 -3.66 31.58
N LEU A 21 -5.36 -2.63 30.71
CA LEU A 21 -6.28 -1.50 30.80
C LEU A 21 -7.71 -1.85 30.38
N PRO A 22 -8.73 -1.38 31.14
CA PRO A 22 -10.13 -1.43 30.71
C PRO A 22 -10.34 -0.77 29.34
N SER A 23 -11.20 -1.37 28.50
CA SER A 23 -11.42 -0.93 27.11
C SER A 23 -11.81 0.55 26.96
N ARG A 24 -12.48 1.14 27.96
CA ARG A 24 -12.85 2.57 27.99
C ARG A 24 -11.65 3.54 27.90
N PHE A 25 -10.44 3.08 28.25
CA PHE A 25 -9.22 3.88 28.09
C PHE A 25 -8.64 3.77 26.68
N LYS A 26 -8.94 2.70 25.95
CA LYS A 26 -8.49 2.47 24.58
C LYS A 26 -9.43 3.15 23.58
N LEU A 27 -10.73 3.11 23.87
CA LEU A 27 -11.81 3.65 23.05
C LEU A 27 -12.79 4.46 23.92
N ARG A 28 -13.07 5.71 23.52
CA ARG A 28 -14.09 6.56 24.13
C ARG A 28 -15.02 7.09 23.04
N GLY A 29 -16.25 6.60 23.00
CA GLY A 29 -17.14 6.83 21.85
C GLY A 29 -16.51 6.30 20.57
N PHE A 30 -16.36 7.15 19.55
CA PHE A 30 -15.67 6.81 18.29
C PHE A 30 -14.17 7.16 18.29
N THR A 31 -13.64 7.70 19.40
CA THR A 31 -12.24 8.12 19.48
C THR A 31 -11.36 6.96 19.93
N THR A 32 -10.56 6.44 19.00
CA THR A 32 -9.55 5.42 19.27
C THR A 32 -8.28 6.02 19.86
N LYS A 33 -7.48 5.17 20.53
CA LYS A 33 -6.21 5.55 21.17
C LYS A 33 -6.41 6.65 22.24
N TRP A 34 -7.56 6.64 22.94
CA TRP A 34 -7.95 7.72 23.84
C TRP A 34 -6.87 8.05 24.89
N ILE A 35 -6.44 7.07 25.69
CA ILE A 35 -5.42 7.27 26.72
C ILE A 35 -4.08 7.76 26.15
N LEU A 36 -3.70 7.27 24.96
CA LEU A 36 -2.48 7.73 24.30
C LEU A 36 -2.58 9.20 23.89
N ARG A 37 -3.72 9.61 23.31
CA ARG A 37 -3.97 11.01 22.91
C ARG A 37 -3.94 11.94 24.12
N GLU A 38 -4.53 11.53 25.25
CA GLU A 38 -4.46 12.31 26.49
C GLU A 38 -3.04 12.40 27.04
N ALA A 39 -2.29 11.28 27.07
CA ALA A 39 -0.93 11.25 27.60
C ALA A 39 0.04 12.14 26.82
N VAL A 40 -0.12 12.24 25.49
CA VAL A 40 0.74 13.07 24.63
C VAL A 40 0.18 14.45 24.33
N ARG A 41 -1.00 14.79 24.88
CA ARG A 41 -1.66 16.09 24.66
C ARG A 41 -0.74 17.30 24.89
N PRO A 42 0.14 17.31 25.91
CA PRO A 42 1.06 18.43 26.12
C PRO A 42 2.20 18.52 25.10
N LEU A 43 2.44 17.45 24.33
CA LEU A 43 3.59 17.32 23.43
C LEU A 43 3.26 17.64 21.97
N LEU A 44 1.98 17.63 21.59
CA LEU A 44 1.54 17.72 20.20
C LEU A 44 0.49 18.83 20.00
N PRO A 45 0.49 19.50 18.83
CA PRO A 45 -0.57 20.43 18.48
C PRO A 45 -1.97 19.78 18.45
N PRO A 46 -3.04 20.51 18.80
CA PRO A 46 -4.42 19.99 18.80
C PRO A 46 -4.86 19.32 17.50
N GLU A 47 -4.40 19.81 16.36
CA GLU A 47 -4.69 19.28 15.02
C GLU A 47 -4.12 17.88 14.78
N ILE A 48 -2.99 17.54 15.41
CA ILE A 48 -2.42 16.19 15.35
C ILE A 48 -3.23 15.24 16.25
N LEU A 49 -3.69 15.74 17.40
CA LEU A 49 -4.48 14.98 18.37
C LEU A 49 -5.90 14.68 17.89
N SER A 50 -6.46 15.45 16.95
CA SER A 50 -7.77 15.21 16.34
C SER A 50 -7.71 14.44 15.02
N ARG A 51 -6.50 14.25 14.44
CA ARG A 51 -6.33 13.57 13.14
C ARG A 51 -6.91 12.14 13.16
N PRO A 52 -7.67 11.74 12.13
CA PRO A 52 -8.15 10.38 11.98
C PRO A 52 -6.98 9.39 11.88
N LYS A 53 -7.24 8.14 12.26
CA LYS A 53 -6.25 7.06 12.11
C LYS A 53 -6.02 6.85 10.61
N MET A 54 -4.85 7.21 10.14
CA MET A 54 -4.36 6.81 8.83
C MET A 54 -3.54 5.52 8.98
N GLY A 55 -3.64 4.63 8.00
CA GLY A 55 -2.69 3.54 7.85
C GLY A 55 -1.33 4.04 7.36
N PHE A 56 -0.59 3.16 6.72
CA PHE A 56 0.58 3.49 5.93
C PHE A 56 0.24 3.27 4.46
N PRO A 57 -0.57 4.15 3.83
CA PRO A 57 -0.95 3.96 2.44
C PRO A 57 0.30 4.01 1.59
N VAL A 58 0.55 2.92 0.86
CA VAL A 58 1.55 2.91 -0.19
C VAL A 58 0.92 3.63 -1.39
N PRO A 59 1.61 4.61 -2.02
CA PRO A 59 1.05 5.37 -3.14
C PRO A 59 1.07 4.54 -4.44
N PHE A 60 0.55 3.32 -4.38
CA PHE A 60 0.60 2.35 -5.45
C PHE A 60 -0.13 2.83 -6.70
N GLY A 61 -1.30 3.46 -6.54
CA GLY A 61 -2.03 4.07 -7.66
C GLY A 61 -1.22 5.19 -8.34
N LEU A 62 -0.46 5.99 -7.58
CA LEU A 62 0.41 7.00 -8.17
C LEU A 62 1.53 6.33 -8.99
N TRP A 63 2.17 5.30 -8.44
CA TRP A 63 3.23 4.57 -9.13
C TRP A 63 2.74 3.92 -10.42
N LEU A 64 1.55 3.32 -10.41
CA LEU A 64 0.94 2.69 -11.58
C LEU A 64 0.60 3.66 -12.72
N ARG A 65 0.56 4.98 -12.46
CA ARG A 65 0.41 5.97 -13.54
C ARG A 65 1.69 6.15 -14.36
N GLY A 66 2.84 5.89 -13.75
CA GLY A 66 4.15 5.96 -14.39
C GLY A 66 4.66 4.60 -14.83
N ARG A 67 5.98 4.42 -14.76
CA ARG A 67 6.70 3.24 -15.26
C ARG A 67 6.30 1.93 -14.59
N TRP A 68 5.79 1.98 -13.37
CA TRP A 68 5.24 0.78 -12.71
C TRP A 68 3.94 0.29 -13.36
N GLY A 69 3.19 1.17 -14.04
CA GLY A 69 2.07 0.77 -14.87
C GLY A 69 2.50 -0.06 -16.08
N ASP A 70 3.65 0.25 -16.66
CA ASP A 70 4.20 -0.52 -17.78
C ASP A 70 4.71 -1.89 -17.32
N VAL A 71 5.39 -1.95 -16.17
CA VAL A 71 5.74 -3.24 -15.53
C VAL A 71 4.48 -4.06 -15.23
N ALA A 72 3.42 -3.42 -14.73
CA ALA A 72 2.16 -4.09 -14.48
C ALA A 72 1.54 -4.63 -15.77
N ARG A 73 1.56 -3.85 -16.86
CA ARG A 73 1.12 -4.27 -18.19
C ARG A 73 1.88 -5.51 -18.65
N ASP A 74 3.21 -5.48 -18.60
CA ASP A 74 4.06 -6.58 -19.06
C ASP A 74 3.79 -7.88 -18.28
N VAL A 75 3.59 -7.77 -16.96
CA VAL A 75 3.28 -8.92 -16.12
C VAL A 75 1.88 -9.46 -16.41
N LEU A 76 0.86 -8.61 -16.42
CA LEU A 76 -0.54 -9.02 -16.56
C LEU A 76 -0.89 -9.49 -17.97
N LEU A 77 -0.19 -9.00 -18.99
CA LEU A 77 -0.42 -9.35 -20.40
C LEU A 77 0.63 -10.30 -20.98
N ASP A 78 1.52 -10.84 -20.14
CA ASP A 78 2.45 -11.89 -20.53
C ASP A 78 1.68 -13.09 -21.13
N SER A 79 2.35 -13.78 -22.04
CA SER A 79 1.86 -15.02 -22.65
C SER A 79 1.35 -16.03 -21.62
N ARG A 80 2.04 -16.19 -20.49
CA ARG A 80 1.64 -17.10 -19.40
C ARG A 80 0.29 -16.71 -18.80
N SER A 81 0.09 -15.42 -18.48
CA SER A 81 -1.17 -14.91 -17.96
C SER A 81 -2.32 -15.18 -18.94
N ARG A 82 -2.11 -14.82 -20.21
CA ARG A 82 -3.11 -14.95 -21.27
C ARG A 82 -3.50 -16.40 -21.56
N GLN A 83 -2.53 -17.32 -21.56
CA GLN A 83 -2.76 -18.73 -21.82
C GLN A 83 -3.62 -19.41 -20.75
N ARG A 84 -3.66 -18.89 -19.53
CA ARG A 84 -4.56 -19.43 -18.49
C ARG A 84 -6.04 -19.15 -18.78
N GLY A 85 -6.35 -18.11 -19.57
CA GLY A 85 -7.74 -17.81 -19.97
C GLY A 85 -8.66 -17.36 -18.81
N ILE A 86 -8.09 -16.98 -17.67
CA ILE A 86 -8.84 -16.58 -16.46
C ILE A 86 -9.20 -15.09 -16.49
N ILE A 87 -8.34 -14.28 -17.10
CA ILE A 87 -8.44 -12.81 -17.11
C ILE A 87 -8.59 -12.34 -18.56
N ASP A 88 -9.54 -11.43 -18.79
CA ASP A 88 -9.69 -10.77 -20.09
C ASP A 88 -8.56 -9.75 -20.31
N ALA A 89 -7.65 -10.09 -21.22
CA ALA A 89 -6.51 -9.26 -21.57
C ALA A 89 -6.90 -7.87 -22.12
N ALA A 90 -8.00 -7.77 -22.87
CA ALA A 90 -8.45 -6.49 -23.41
C ALA A 90 -9.03 -5.59 -22.31
N ALA A 91 -9.76 -6.16 -21.36
CA ALA A 91 -10.25 -5.43 -20.20
C ALA A 91 -9.10 -4.91 -19.33
N VAL A 92 -8.05 -5.71 -19.12
CA VAL A 92 -6.86 -5.31 -18.37
C VAL A 92 -6.10 -4.18 -19.06
N GLU A 93 -5.85 -4.29 -20.36
CA GLU A 93 -5.19 -3.23 -21.13
C GLU A 93 -5.97 -1.90 -21.03
N GLY A 94 -7.30 -1.97 -21.17
CA GLY A 94 -8.19 -0.82 -21.00
C GLY A 94 -8.12 -0.20 -19.61
N LEU A 95 -8.10 -1.04 -18.56
CA LEU A 95 -8.00 -0.61 -17.17
C LEU A 95 -6.67 0.11 -16.90
N ILE A 96 -5.55 -0.45 -17.37
CA ILE A 96 -4.22 0.16 -17.24
C ILE A 96 -4.19 1.52 -17.94
N ALA A 97 -4.63 1.57 -19.21
CA ALA A 97 -4.62 2.80 -19.99
C ALA A 97 -5.52 3.89 -19.38
N ALA A 98 -6.69 3.52 -18.85
CA ALA A 98 -7.58 4.45 -18.17
C ALA A 98 -6.96 4.99 -16.87
N HIS A 99 -6.29 4.14 -16.11
CA HIS A 99 -5.63 4.54 -14.86
C HIS A 99 -4.42 5.45 -15.11
N GLN A 100 -3.53 5.07 -16.05
CA GLN A 100 -2.37 5.88 -16.44
C GLN A 100 -2.78 7.28 -16.94
N ALA A 101 -3.87 7.36 -17.71
CA ALA A 101 -4.40 8.63 -18.20
C ALA A 101 -5.16 9.44 -17.13
N GLY A 102 -5.29 8.96 -15.89
CA GLY A 102 -6.07 9.61 -14.85
C GLY A 102 -7.59 9.64 -15.11
N ARG A 103 -8.07 8.85 -16.07
CA ARG A 103 -9.50 8.78 -16.44
C ARG A 103 -10.31 7.89 -15.49
N ALA A 104 -9.65 7.01 -14.74
CA ALA A 104 -10.26 6.16 -13.72
C ALA A 104 -9.26 5.82 -12.60
N ASP A 105 -9.75 5.54 -11.40
CA ASP A 105 -8.93 4.91 -10.37
C ASP A 105 -9.07 3.38 -10.44
N GLY A 106 -8.05 2.73 -11.00
CA GLY A 106 -7.95 1.28 -11.13
C GLY A 106 -6.95 0.65 -10.17
N ALA A 107 -6.42 1.41 -9.20
CA ALA A 107 -5.28 0.99 -8.38
C ALA A 107 -5.52 -0.34 -7.66
N ASP A 108 -6.65 -0.49 -6.98
CA ASP A 108 -6.98 -1.70 -6.21
C ASP A 108 -7.21 -2.92 -7.09
N ALA A 109 -7.85 -2.73 -8.25
CA ALA A 109 -8.08 -3.80 -9.21
C ALA A 109 -6.76 -4.27 -9.83
N LEU A 110 -5.90 -3.35 -10.27
CA LEU A 110 -4.58 -3.66 -10.80
C LEU A 110 -3.68 -4.31 -9.74
N TRP A 111 -3.72 -3.84 -8.49
CA TRP A 111 -3.03 -4.48 -7.37
C TRP A 111 -3.49 -5.93 -7.18
N SER A 112 -4.80 -6.16 -7.17
CA SER A 112 -5.38 -7.49 -6.98
C SER A 112 -4.99 -8.45 -8.12
N LEU A 113 -5.04 -7.97 -9.37
CA LEU A 113 -4.64 -8.73 -10.54
C LEU A 113 -3.15 -9.08 -10.51
N LEU A 114 -2.28 -8.15 -10.12
CA LEU A 114 -0.85 -8.41 -10.01
C LEU A 114 -0.54 -9.44 -8.94
N ASN A 115 -1.17 -9.33 -7.77
CA ASN A 115 -1.01 -10.33 -6.71
C ASN A 115 -1.48 -11.71 -7.17
N LEU A 116 -2.62 -11.77 -7.86
CA LEU A 116 -3.13 -13.01 -8.42
C LEU A 116 -2.15 -13.63 -9.43
N GLU A 117 -1.62 -12.82 -10.35
CA GLU A 117 -0.67 -13.29 -11.36
C GLU A 117 0.63 -13.80 -10.73
N LEU A 118 1.21 -13.05 -9.79
CA LEU A 118 2.42 -13.46 -9.08
C LEU A 118 2.19 -14.72 -8.24
N TRP A 119 1.01 -14.87 -7.65
CA TRP A 119 0.61 -16.07 -6.93
C TRP A 119 0.52 -17.29 -7.88
N TYR A 120 -0.12 -17.16 -9.05
CA TYR A 120 -0.16 -18.24 -10.03
C TYR A 120 1.24 -18.67 -10.45
N ARG A 121 2.10 -17.72 -10.81
CA ARG A 121 3.48 -18.03 -11.21
C ARG A 121 4.27 -18.71 -10.10
N THR A 122 4.03 -18.32 -8.84
CA THR A 122 4.76 -18.88 -7.69
C THR A 122 4.28 -20.28 -7.33
N TYR A 123 2.97 -20.48 -7.24
CA TYR A 123 2.38 -21.67 -6.61
C TYR A 123 1.76 -22.67 -7.58
N ILE A 124 1.39 -22.25 -8.80
CA ILE A 124 0.75 -23.10 -9.81
C ILE A 124 1.73 -23.43 -10.95
N ASP A 125 2.41 -22.43 -11.49
CA ASP A 125 3.33 -22.62 -12.61
C ASP A 125 4.71 -23.15 -12.15
N GLY A 126 4.97 -23.19 -10.84
CA GLY A 126 6.22 -23.70 -10.27
C GLY A 126 7.44 -22.80 -10.48
N GLY A 127 7.26 -21.50 -10.71
CA GLY A 127 8.35 -20.56 -10.99
C GLY A 127 9.23 -20.20 -9.77
N GLY A 128 8.90 -20.68 -8.58
CA GLY A 128 9.48 -20.18 -7.31
C GLY A 128 8.92 -18.81 -6.94
N VAL A 129 9.38 -18.22 -5.82
CA VAL A 129 8.90 -16.92 -5.34
C VAL A 129 9.09 -15.85 -6.41
N GLN A 130 7.99 -15.34 -6.96
CA GLN A 130 8.01 -14.26 -7.94
C GLN A 130 7.85 -12.90 -7.26
N THR A 131 8.57 -11.91 -7.80
CA THR A 131 8.38 -10.49 -7.48
C THR A 131 8.16 -9.72 -8.77
N LEU A 132 7.65 -8.49 -8.67
CA LEU A 132 7.63 -7.60 -9.83
C LEU A 132 9.06 -7.38 -10.35
N PRO A 133 9.26 -7.35 -11.67
CA PRO A 133 10.51 -6.91 -12.26
C PRO A 133 10.86 -5.50 -11.79
N GLY A 134 12.16 -5.23 -11.61
CA GLY A 134 12.62 -3.87 -11.34
C GLY A 134 12.35 -2.95 -12.53
N VAL A 135 12.00 -1.69 -12.26
CA VAL A 135 11.93 -0.66 -13.30
C VAL A 135 13.36 -0.40 -13.82
N PRO A 136 13.64 -0.51 -15.13
CA PRO A 136 15.00 -0.34 -15.66
C PRO A 136 15.62 1.01 -15.27
N ALA A 137 16.84 1.00 -14.73
CA ALA A 137 17.61 2.21 -14.43
C ALA A 137 18.10 2.84 -15.74
N GLY A 138 17.43 3.89 -16.23
CA GLY A 138 17.80 4.49 -17.53
C GLY A 138 17.00 5.70 -18.01
N ALA A 139 15.89 6.07 -17.35
CA ALA A 139 15.19 7.31 -17.64
C ALA A 139 14.76 7.93 -16.32
N ALA A 140 15.30 9.11 -16.02
CA ALA A 140 15.06 9.88 -14.81
C ALA A 140 13.55 10.10 -14.57
N ASP A 141 13.11 9.93 -13.33
CA ASP A 141 11.77 10.29 -12.86
C ASP A 141 11.90 11.15 -11.61
N ASP A 142 12.44 12.36 -11.80
CA ASP A 142 12.60 13.37 -10.75
C ASP A 142 11.36 14.28 -10.61
N THR A 143 10.20 13.93 -11.17
CA THR A 143 9.07 14.88 -11.27
C THR A 143 7.90 14.61 -10.34
N HIS A 144 7.92 13.59 -9.47
CA HIS A 144 6.77 13.27 -8.59
C HIS A 144 7.08 13.15 -7.09
N HIS A 145 8.10 13.86 -6.59
CA HIS A 145 8.39 13.87 -5.14
C HIS A 145 7.38 14.67 -4.29
N ASP A 146 6.48 15.45 -4.91
CA ASP A 146 5.60 16.41 -4.21
C ASP A 146 4.09 16.19 -4.43
N ALA A 147 3.62 14.95 -4.63
CA ALA A 147 2.19 14.68 -4.57
C ALA A 147 1.77 14.49 -3.09
N PRO A 148 0.92 15.35 -2.51
CA PRO A 148 0.45 15.14 -1.15
C PRO A 148 -0.27 13.79 -1.08
N LEU A 149 0.02 13.01 -0.04
CA LEU A 149 -0.71 11.79 0.31
C LEU A 149 -2.19 12.17 0.47
N GLN A 150 -2.97 12.06 -0.61
CA GLN A 150 -4.40 12.29 -0.56
C GLN A 150 -4.99 11.17 0.29
N ALA A 151 -5.55 11.56 1.43
CA ALA A 151 -6.33 10.67 2.26
C ALA A 151 -7.57 10.27 1.46
N THR A 152 -7.58 9.04 0.95
CA THR A 152 -8.84 8.37 0.61
C THR A 152 -9.67 8.29 1.89
N ALA A 153 -10.85 8.90 1.83
CA ALA A 153 -11.81 9.00 2.92
C ALA A 153 -12.43 7.66 3.29
#